data_AF-A0A3C1HD73-F1
#
_entry.id   AF-A0A3C1HD73-F1
#
_cell.length_a   1.000
_cell.length_b   1.000
_cell.length_c   1.000
_cell.angle_alpha   90.00
_cell.angle_beta   90.00
_cell.angle_gamma   90.00
#
_symmetry.space_group_name_H-M   'P 1'
#
loop_
_entity.id
_entity.type
_entity.pdbx_description
1 polymer ?
#
loop_
_entity_poly.entity_id
_entity_poly.type
_entity_poly.pdbx_seq_one_letter_code
_entity_poly.pdbx_strand_id
1 'polypeptide(L)'
;MAKSKKAAKPAKAAKASKSAKYVYTFGNKKADGDGSMKALLGGKGANLAEMTRIGLPVPPGFTITTDVCTYFYANKRTYPKELQGQMEKGVANMETIMGTKFGNKAGMPLLVAVRSGARDSMPGMMD
;
A
#
# COMPACT_ATOMS: atom_id res chain seq x y z
N MET A 1 34.04 -27.33 28.14
CA MET A 1 32.56 -27.28 28.29
C MET A 1 31.96 -26.66 27.03
N ALA A 2 31.59 -27.49 26.04
CA ALA A 2 30.98 -27.04 24.79
C ALA A 2 29.46 -26.93 24.98
N LYS A 3 28.90 -25.71 24.89
CA LYS A 3 27.44 -25.51 24.85
C LYS A 3 27.00 -25.42 23.38
N SER A 4 26.46 -26.52 22.87
CA SER A 4 25.84 -26.61 21.55
C SER A 4 24.58 -25.74 21.50
N LYS A 5 24.56 -24.69 20.67
CA LYS A 5 23.35 -23.90 20.38
C LYS A 5 22.52 -24.65 19.33
N LYS A 6 21.36 -25.15 19.75
CA LYS A 6 20.37 -25.81 18.87
C LYS A 6 19.81 -24.78 17.88
N ALA A 7 20.05 -24.99 16.58
CA ALA A 7 19.52 -24.15 15.52
C ALA A 7 17.98 -24.25 15.47
N ALA A 8 17.30 -23.10 15.39
CA ALA A 8 15.85 -23.03 15.23
C ALA A 8 15.46 -23.54 13.82
N LYS A 9 14.47 -24.43 13.77
CA LYS A 9 13.94 -25.05 12.56
C LYS A 9 13.26 -24.01 11.67
N PRO A 10 13.45 -24.00 10.33
CA PRO A 10 12.76 -23.06 9.45
C PRO A 10 11.26 -23.30 9.51
N ALA A 11 10.50 -22.21 9.63
CA ALA A 11 9.04 -22.22 9.65
C ALA A 11 8.49 -22.82 8.35
N LYS A 12 7.51 -23.72 8.51
CA LYS A 12 6.83 -24.47 7.46
C LYS A 12 6.21 -23.50 6.43
N ALA A 13 6.42 -23.75 5.15
CA ALA A 13 5.80 -23.01 4.06
C ALA A 13 4.27 -23.02 4.19
N ALA A 14 3.67 -21.84 4.23
CA ALA A 14 2.22 -21.67 4.35
C ALA A 14 1.51 -22.03 3.03
N LYS A 15 0.38 -22.73 3.16
CA LYS A 15 -0.56 -23.11 2.09
C LYS A 15 -0.86 -21.93 1.16
N ALA A 16 -1.00 -22.20 -0.14
CA ALA A 16 -1.43 -21.24 -1.15
C ALA A 16 -2.80 -20.64 -0.79
N SER A 17 -2.79 -19.43 -0.23
CA SER A 17 -3.97 -18.62 0.06
C SER A 17 -4.30 -17.75 -1.15
N LYS A 18 -5.55 -17.26 -1.24
CA LYS A 18 -5.93 -16.13 -2.12
C LYS A 18 -4.77 -15.12 -2.24
N SER A 19 -4.41 -14.72 -3.46
CA SER A 19 -3.36 -13.74 -3.69
C SER A 19 -3.54 -12.55 -2.75
N ALA A 20 -2.52 -12.25 -1.95
CA ALA A 20 -2.61 -11.23 -0.91
C ALA A 20 -2.89 -9.85 -1.53
N LYS A 21 -3.82 -9.08 -0.95
CA LYS A 21 -4.13 -7.71 -1.39
C LYS A 21 -3.23 -6.72 -0.67
N TYR A 22 -2.37 -6.04 -1.43
CA TYR A 22 -1.39 -5.07 -0.95
C TYR A 22 -1.72 -3.62 -1.32
N VAL A 23 -2.61 -3.39 -2.29
CA VAL A 23 -2.99 -2.05 -2.75
C VAL A 23 -4.48 -1.82 -2.48
N TYR A 24 -4.78 -0.71 -1.80
CA TYR A 24 -6.13 -0.28 -1.44
C TYR A 24 -6.41 1.08 -2.07
N THR A 25 -7.37 1.12 -2.99
CA THR A 25 -7.73 2.33 -3.74
C THR A 25 -8.71 3.20 -2.97
N PHE A 26 -8.67 4.51 -3.23
CA PHE A 26 -9.67 5.48 -2.80
C PHE A 26 -9.85 6.54 -3.89
N GLY A 27 -11.05 7.10 -4.00
CA GLY A 27 -11.40 8.20 -4.90
C GLY A 27 -12.81 8.05 -5.46
N ASN A 28 -13.35 9.14 -6.01
CA ASN A 28 -14.70 9.15 -6.61
C ASN A 28 -15.77 8.53 -5.69
N LYS A 29 -15.73 8.91 -4.40
CA LYS A 29 -16.65 8.44 -3.34
C LYS A 29 -16.61 6.93 -3.06
N LYS A 30 -15.58 6.22 -3.53
CA LYS A 30 -15.38 4.78 -3.29
C LYS A 30 -13.99 4.55 -2.68
N ALA A 31 -13.91 3.67 -1.68
CA ALA A 31 -12.63 3.25 -1.12
C ALA A 31 -12.67 1.77 -0.73
N ASP A 32 -11.53 1.11 -0.91
CA ASP A 32 -11.31 -0.29 -0.57
C ASP A 32 -11.11 -0.55 0.93
N GLY A 33 -10.80 0.51 1.70
CA GLY A 33 -10.61 0.46 3.14
C GLY A 33 -11.39 1.55 3.85
N ASP A 34 -11.16 1.70 5.16
CA ASP A 34 -11.85 2.66 6.02
C ASP A 34 -10.96 3.10 7.21
N GLY A 35 -11.50 4.01 8.04
CA GLY A 35 -10.79 4.59 9.18
C GLY A 35 -10.37 3.59 10.27
N SER A 36 -10.95 2.38 10.29
CA SER A 36 -10.58 1.33 11.25
C SER A 36 -9.29 0.61 10.86
N MET A 37 -8.90 0.67 9.58
CA MET A 37 -7.78 -0.09 9.02
C MET A 37 -6.40 0.56 9.24
N LYS A 38 -6.21 1.36 10.31
CA LYS A 38 -4.95 2.07 10.61
C LYS A 38 -3.76 1.14 10.72
N ALA A 39 -3.95 -0.07 11.27
CA ALA A 39 -2.89 -1.07 11.35
C ALA A 39 -2.41 -1.48 9.95
N LEU A 40 -3.32 -1.64 8.99
CA LEU A 40 -2.96 -2.11 7.65
C LEU A 40 -2.52 -0.96 6.72
N LEU A 41 -3.21 0.18 6.76
CA LEU A 41 -3.05 1.29 5.81
C LEU A 41 -2.23 2.47 6.37
N GLY A 42 -1.87 2.42 7.65
CA GLY A 42 -1.36 3.58 8.38
C GLY A 42 -2.45 4.63 8.65
N GLY A 43 -2.15 5.61 9.50
CA GLY A 43 -3.10 6.65 9.90
C GLY A 43 -3.56 7.51 8.72
N LYS A 44 -2.64 7.94 7.84
CA LYS A 44 -2.97 8.76 6.66
C LYS A 44 -3.83 7.98 5.64
N GLY A 45 -3.44 6.75 5.32
CA GLY A 45 -4.16 5.91 4.36
C GLY A 45 -5.58 5.57 4.82
N ALA A 46 -5.72 5.17 6.09
CA ALA A 46 -7.03 4.91 6.69
C ALA A 46 -7.93 6.15 6.70
N ASN A 47 -7.39 7.33 7.04
CA ASN A 47 -8.15 8.57 7.01
C ASN A 47 -8.54 9.00 5.59
N LEU A 48 -7.66 8.85 4.58
CA LEU A 48 -7.99 9.14 3.18
C LEU A 48 -9.13 8.25 2.67
N ALA A 49 -9.10 6.98 3.05
CA ALA A 49 -10.17 6.04 2.75
C ALA A 49 -11.49 6.45 3.43
N GLU A 50 -11.45 6.80 4.72
CA GLU A 50 -12.61 7.26 5.46
C GLU A 50 -13.22 8.54 4.88
N MET A 51 -12.39 9.57 4.64
CA MET A 51 -12.82 10.83 4.03
C MET A 51 -13.49 10.60 2.68
N THR A 52 -12.95 9.67 1.88
CA THR A 52 -13.57 9.30 0.60
C THR A 52 -14.93 8.64 0.79
N ARG A 53 -15.08 7.73 1.76
CA ARG A 53 -16.33 7.00 2.04
C ARG A 53 -17.45 7.91 2.52
N ILE A 54 -17.12 8.90 3.36
CA ILE A 54 -18.10 9.89 3.84
C ILE A 54 -18.39 10.99 2.79
N GLY A 55 -17.81 10.88 1.60
CA GLY A 55 -18.14 11.72 0.45
C GLY A 55 -17.39 13.05 0.37
N LEU A 56 -16.32 13.24 1.17
CA LEU A 56 -15.46 14.41 1.02
C LEU A 56 -14.70 14.36 -0.32
N PRO A 57 -14.40 15.53 -0.92
CA PRO A 57 -13.68 15.62 -2.18
C PRO A 57 -12.20 15.28 -2.00
N VAL A 58 -11.88 13.98 -1.97
CA VAL A 58 -10.52 13.46 -1.91
C VAL A 58 -10.04 13.12 -3.33
N PRO A 59 -8.89 13.66 -3.79
CA PRO A 59 -8.28 13.23 -5.05
C PRO A 59 -8.03 11.72 -5.07
N PRO A 60 -8.24 11.03 -6.20
CA PRO A 60 -8.07 9.60 -6.26
C PRO A 60 -6.62 9.19 -6.01
N GLY A 61 -6.46 8.04 -5.38
CA GLY A 61 -5.17 7.51 -4.95
C GLY A 61 -5.26 6.06 -4.52
N PHE A 62 -4.16 5.54 -4.01
CA PHE A 62 -4.13 4.26 -3.34
C PHE A 62 -3.10 4.23 -2.22
N THR A 63 -3.29 3.31 -1.29
CA THR A 63 -2.35 3.02 -0.21
C THR A 63 -1.76 1.63 -0.40
N ILE A 64 -0.43 1.55 -0.29
CA ILE A 64 0.29 0.29 -0.18
C ILE A 64 0.31 -0.11 1.29
N THR A 65 -0.14 -1.33 1.61
CA THR A 65 -0.26 -1.79 3.00
C THR A 65 1.08 -1.83 3.73
N THR A 66 1.04 -1.68 5.05
CA THR A 66 2.20 -1.85 5.95
C THR A 66 2.84 -3.24 5.84
N ASP A 67 2.08 -4.28 5.46
CA ASP A 67 2.59 -5.64 5.24
C ASP A 67 3.67 -5.69 4.17
N VAL A 68 3.63 -4.80 3.17
CA VAL A 68 4.68 -4.71 2.13
C VAL A 68 5.98 -4.21 2.74
N CYS A 69 5.92 -3.28 3.69
CA CYS A 69 7.10 -2.80 4.41
C CYS A 69 7.71 -3.94 5.25
N THR A 70 6.87 -4.69 5.98
CA THR A 70 7.32 -5.89 6.71
C THR A 70 7.95 -6.91 5.77
N TYR A 71 7.30 -7.21 4.63
CA TYR A 71 7.84 -8.12 3.62
C TYR A 71 9.20 -7.64 3.13
N PHE A 72 9.34 -6.35 2.81
CA PHE A 72 10.58 -5.77 2.28
C PHE A 72 11.76 -6.02 3.21
N TYR A 73 11.62 -5.73 4.50
CA TYR A 73 12.68 -5.97 5.47
C TYR A 73 12.94 -7.46 5.72
N ALA A 74 11.90 -8.31 5.71
CA ALA A 74 12.04 -9.75 5.89
C ALA A 74 12.65 -10.47 4.67
N ASN A 75 12.52 -9.91 3.47
CA ASN A 75 12.88 -10.57 2.21
C ASN A 75 14.00 -9.84 1.48
N LYS A 76 15.10 -9.50 2.18
CA LYS A 76 16.31 -8.91 1.59
C LYS A 76 16.03 -7.65 0.75
N ARG A 77 15.10 -6.81 1.19
CA ARG A 77 14.71 -5.57 0.48
C ARG A 77 14.14 -5.83 -0.92
N THR A 78 13.40 -6.93 -1.06
CA THR A 78 12.63 -7.25 -2.26
C THR A 78 11.13 -7.06 -2.02
N TYR A 79 10.34 -7.05 -3.08
CA TYR A 79 8.89 -6.86 -3.00
C TYR A 79 8.12 -8.16 -3.33
N PRO A 80 6.88 -8.33 -2.83
CA PRO A 80 6.01 -9.41 -3.28
C PRO A 80 5.80 -9.34 -4.80
N LYS A 81 5.78 -10.50 -5.48
CA LYS A 81 5.67 -10.55 -6.95
C LYS A 81 4.37 -9.92 -7.45
N GLU A 82 3.31 -10.00 -6.65
CA GLU A 82 1.97 -9.51 -6.96
C GLU A 82 1.84 -7.99 -6.80
N LEU A 83 2.78 -7.33 -6.11
CA LEU A 83 2.67 -5.92 -5.76
C LEU A 83 2.63 -5.03 -7.02
N GLN A 84 3.52 -5.27 -7.98
CA GLN A 84 3.65 -4.46 -9.19
C GLN A 84 2.33 -4.39 -9.96
N GLY A 85 1.72 -5.54 -10.26
CA GLY A 85 0.45 -5.59 -10.98
C GLY A 85 -0.73 -4.98 -10.21
N GLN A 86 -0.68 -4.96 -8.87
CA GLN A 86 -1.68 -4.27 -8.06
C GLN A 86 -1.49 -2.75 -8.08
N MET A 87 -0.24 -2.26 -8.07
CA MET A 87 0.04 -0.82 -8.19
C MET A 87 -0.36 -0.29 -9.56
N GLU A 88 -0.07 -1.02 -10.64
CA GLU A 88 -0.48 -0.67 -12.01
C GLU A 88 -2.01 -0.56 -12.14
N LYS A 89 -2.75 -1.48 -11.53
CA LYS A 89 -4.22 -1.38 -11.44
C LYS A 89 -4.68 -0.16 -10.65
N GLY A 90 -3.99 0.17 -9.56
CA GLY A 90 -4.24 1.39 -8.79
C GLY A 90 -4.01 2.66 -9.61
N VAL A 91 -2.93 2.72 -10.38
CA VAL A 91 -2.64 3.82 -11.32
C VAL A 91 -3.72 3.90 -12.39
N ALA A 92 -4.07 2.79 -13.03
CA ALA A 92 -5.13 2.76 -14.05
C ALA A 92 -6.48 3.27 -13.50
N ASN A 93 -6.83 2.93 -12.26
CA ASN A 93 -8.01 3.46 -11.60
C ASN A 93 -7.96 4.99 -11.43
N MET A 94 -6.81 5.55 -11.02
CA MET A 94 -6.62 7.00 -10.96
C MET A 94 -6.76 7.66 -12.33
N GLU A 95 -6.15 7.07 -13.36
CA GLU A 95 -6.25 7.56 -14.75
C GLU A 95 -7.71 7.61 -15.22
N THR A 96 -8.49 6.56 -14.95
CA THR A 96 -9.93 6.51 -15.29
C THR A 96 -10.72 7.60 -14.58
N ILE A 97 -10.46 7.85 -13.29
CA ILE A 97 -11.18 8.88 -12.52
C ILE A 97 -10.78 10.29 -12.98
N MET A 98 -9.50 10.52 -13.25
CA MET A 98 -8.96 11.85 -13.57
C MET A 98 -9.02 12.21 -15.06
N GLY A 99 -9.22 11.22 -15.95
CA GLY A 99 -9.19 11.43 -17.40
C GLY A 99 -7.79 11.76 -17.94
N THR A 100 -6.73 11.47 -17.19
CA THR A 100 -5.33 11.72 -17.57
C THR A 100 -4.52 10.42 -17.55
N LYS A 101 -3.32 10.43 -18.14
CA LYS A 101 -2.45 9.25 -18.26
C LYS A 101 -1.10 9.46 -17.58
N PHE A 102 -0.67 8.50 -16.78
CA PHE A 102 0.63 8.53 -16.12
C PHE A 102 1.74 8.41 -17.16
N GLY A 103 2.71 9.34 -17.09
CA GLY A 103 3.81 9.40 -18.04
C GLY A 103 3.47 9.94 -19.44
N ASN A 104 2.27 10.49 -19.66
CA ASN A 104 1.92 11.13 -20.93
C ASN A 104 2.78 12.39 -21.17
N LYS A 105 3.56 12.41 -22.26
CA LYS A 105 4.44 13.53 -22.62
C LYS A 105 3.84 14.50 -23.64
N ALA A 106 2.79 14.08 -24.36
CA ALA A 106 2.21 14.84 -25.46
C ALA A 106 0.98 15.69 -25.02
N GLY A 107 0.41 15.39 -23.86
CA GLY A 107 -0.77 16.08 -23.33
C GLY A 107 -0.65 16.31 -21.82
N MET A 108 -1.79 16.39 -21.13
CA MET A 108 -1.84 16.58 -19.68
C MET A 108 -1.50 15.27 -18.94
N PRO A 109 -0.36 15.16 -18.23
CA PRO A 109 0.01 13.96 -17.51
C PRO A 109 -0.77 13.80 -16.21
N LEU A 110 -0.99 12.55 -15.80
CA LEU A 110 -1.32 12.24 -14.41
C LEU A 110 -0.05 12.43 -13.56
N LEU A 111 -0.07 13.39 -12.65
CA LEU A 111 0.97 13.59 -11.64
C LEU A 111 0.52 12.98 -10.31
N VAL A 112 1.48 12.45 -9.55
CA VAL A 112 1.21 11.79 -8.28
C VAL A 112 2.08 12.37 -7.18
N ALA A 113 1.54 12.41 -5.96
CA ALA A 113 2.30 12.67 -4.74
C ALA A 113 2.46 11.35 -3.99
N VAL A 114 3.70 10.99 -3.65
CA VAL A 114 4.00 9.81 -2.83
C VAL A 114 4.26 10.30 -1.42
N ARG A 115 3.53 9.75 -0.44
CA ARG A 115 3.62 10.16 0.98
C ARG A 115 3.74 8.95 1.87
N SER A 116 4.62 9.02 2.87
CA SER A 116 4.73 7.98 3.88
C SER A 116 3.56 8.03 4.88
N GLY A 117 3.20 6.88 5.44
CA GLY A 117 2.19 6.74 6.48
C GLY A 117 2.41 5.51 7.34
N ALA A 118 2.74 5.71 8.61
CA ALA A 118 2.83 4.65 9.62
C ALA A 118 1.51 4.46 10.36
N ARG A 119 1.42 3.36 11.15
CA ARG A 119 0.29 3.10 12.07
C ARG A 119 0.15 4.24 13.08
N ASP A 120 1.28 4.59 13.69
CA ASP A 120 1.42 5.70 14.62
C ASP A 120 2.17 6.85 13.95
N SER A 121 1.83 8.09 14.31
CA SER A 121 2.53 9.27 13.82
C SER A 121 3.97 9.26 14.34
N MET A 122 4.93 9.10 13.43
CA MET A 122 6.35 9.17 13.74
C MET A 122 6.95 10.43 13.09
N PRO A 123 7.42 11.41 13.89
CA PRO A 123 8.26 12.49 13.37
C PRO A 123 9.53 11.90 12.74
N GLY A 124 9.92 12.36 11.54
CA GLY A 124 11.11 11.89 10.83
C GLY A 124 10.89 10.75 9.82
N MET A 125 9.64 10.34 9.60
CA MET A 125 9.28 9.55 8.42
C MET A 125 9.38 10.40 7.16
N MET A 126 9.76 9.77 6.03
CA MET A 126 9.93 10.38 4.70
C MET A 126 8.83 11.42 4.37
N ASP A 127 9.25 12.63 3.98
CA ASP A 127 8.37 13.71 3.51
C ASP A 127 7.63 13.34 2.21
#